data_AF-A0A4S4M7Z8-F1
#
_entry.id   AF-A0A4S4M7Z8-F1
#
_cell.length_a   1.000
_cell.length_b   1.000
_cell.length_c   1.000
_cell.angle_alpha   90.00
_cell.angle_beta   90.00
_cell.angle_gamma   90.00
#
_symmetry.space_group_name_H-M   'P 1'
#
loop_
_entity.id
_entity.type
_entity.pdbx_description
1 polymer ?
#
loop_
_entity_poly.entity_id
_entity_poly.type
_entity_poly.pdbx_seq_one_letter_code
_entity_poly.pdbx_strand_id
1 'polypeptide(L)'
;MSRSWKETVGQLVRRPTFPSHVSLLEGDSWAGSQTPMPCSWKVFRPQFNSTHPTVCPVADVSRIPPLSCVDEFSRASFVIPMNLRNPTARGFPPSDDEVYHFFEPKLLRGMSPDVLRVHVTAFILALFEECKKAIATVMEDERLRDNDPREWLRNKGAAWFRDKMTEGQTIASQGEYRVNFYKSVVARAQQIVLAKGGYSGLMVKEKESSPEPIKFASAGELSVVDTANTLIQLWDVKDKSPRKGEPLLYMAFDEAHTLMGPDDVASAFTHLRKILRSVRQFPLFAIFLSTTAQIPQFVPPKEDDSSARVQSGELSVIPPFCTLGWDQCAAPFPDPMTLSQ
;
A
#
# COMPACT_ATOMS: atom_id res chain seq x y z
N MET A 1 2.85 -51.54 44.58
CA MET A 1 3.89 -51.80 43.56
C MET A 1 4.08 -50.49 42.78
N SER A 2 4.91 -49.52 43.19
CA SER A 2 6.38 -49.42 43.28
C SER A 2 7.14 -49.41 41.94
N ARG A 3 7.87 -48.29 41.70
CA ARG A 3 8.98 -47.95 40.75
C ARG A 3 8.54 -47.29 39.43
N SER A 4 8.79 -46.00 39.19
CA SER A 4 10.06 -45.24 39.04
C SER A 4 10.93 -45.73 37.88
N TRP A 5 11.03 -44.93 36.80
CA TRP A 5 12.16 -44.94 35.86
C TRP A 5 12.43 -43.50 35.39
N LYS A 6 13.48 -42.90 35.95
CA LYS A 6 14.27 -41.82 35.34
C LYS A 6 15.36 -42.45 34.47
N GLU A 7 15.75 -41.72 33.44
CA GLU A 7 17.04 -41.72 32.74
C GLU A 7 17.42 -42.94 31.86
N THR A 8 17.43 -42.73 30.54
CA THR A 8 18.62 -42.99 29.72
C THR A 8 18.70 -42.00 28.54
N VAL A 9 19.91 -41.48 28.39
CA VAL A 9 20.44 -40.40 27.54
C VAL A 9 20.54 -40.77 26.05
N GLY A 10 20.36 -39.78 25.17
CA GLY A 10 21.35 -39.54 24.09
C GLY A 10 20.94 -39.78 22.63
N GLN A 11 21.17 -38.72 21.82
CA GLN A 11 21.44 -38.73 20.37
C GLN A 11 20.24 -38.79 19.39
N LEU A 12 19.78 -37.62 18.93
CA LEU A 12 19.90 -37.16 17.52
C LEU A 12 19.32 -35.74 17.38
N VAL A 13 20.16 -34.71 17.52
CA VAL A 13 19.85 -33.36 17.02
C VAL A 13 20.64 -33.19 15.73
N ARG A 14 19.99 -33.38 14.58
CA ARG A 14 20.53 -32.92 13.30
C ARG A 14 20.02 -31.51 13.04
N ARG A 15 20.93 -30.54 13.11
CA ARG A 15 20.74 -29.16 12.65
C ARG A 15 20.57 -29.17 11.12
N PRO A 16 19.64 -28.40 10.53
CA PRO A 16 19.68 -28.12 9.10
C PRO A 16 20.83 -27.15 8.81
N THR A 17 21.73 -27.57 7.93
CA THR A 17 22.77 -26.74 7.31
C THR A 17 22.14 -25.77 6.31
N PHE A 18 22.33 -24.47 6.51
CA PHE A 18 22.04 -23.44 5.51
C PHE A 18 23.20 -23.34 4.50
N PRO A 19 22.94 -23.10 3.19
CA PRO A 19 23.98 -22.80 2.22
C PRO A 19 24.55 -21.39 2.47
N SER A 20 25.86 -21.34 2.67
CA SER A 20 26.68 -20.14 2.80
C SER A 20 26.92 -19.49 1.45
N HIS A 21 26.23 -18.39 1.15
CA HIS A 21 26.69 -17.35 0.22
C HIS A 21 26.02 -16.01 0.55
N VAL A 22 26.55 -15.31 1.55
CA VAL A 22 26.41 -13.85 1.69
C VAL A 22 27.77 -13.32 2.08
N SER A 23 28.46 -12.73 1.11
CA SER A 23 29.72 -12.01 1.34
C SER A 23 29.38 -10.64 1.93
N LEU A 24 29.72 -10.43 3.21
CA LEU A 24 29.75 -9.10 3.82
C LEU A 24 31.04 -8.42 3.35
N LEU A 25 30.91 -7.37 2.54
CA LEU A 25 32.00 -6.42 2.33
C LEU A 25 31.92 -5.38 3.47
N GLU A 26 32.84 -5.52 4.42
CA GLU A 26 33.19 -4.47 5.37
C GLU A 26 34.04 -3.40 4.65
N GLY A 27 33.73 -2.13 4.91
CA GLY A 27 34.45 -0.97 4.39
C GLY A 27 34.02 0.29 5.15
N ASP A 28 35.02 1.00 5.69
CA ASP A 28 34.94 1.84 6.88
C ASP A 28 34.28 3.23 6.78
N SER A 29 33.75 3.64 7.94
CA SER A 29 33.71 4.97 8.58
C SER A 29 33.40 6.22 7.75
N TRP A 30 32.24 6.85 8.02
CA TRP A 30 32.13 8.31 8.09
C TRP A 30 31.19 8.71 9.25
N ALA A 31 31.75 9.47 10.19
CA ALA A 31 31.06 10.03 11.35
C ALA A 31 30.30 11.30 10.94
N GLY A 32 29.00 11.32 11.21
CA GLY A 32 28.12 12.47 11.05
C GLY A 32 26.74 12.07 11.51
N SER A 33 26.25 12.72 12.57
CA SER A 33 25.06 12.35 13.32
C SER A 33 23.81 12.17 12.44
N GLN A 34 23.47 10.92 12.16
CA GLN A 34 22.11 10.48 11.86
C GLN A 34 21.83 9.33 12.83
N THR A 35 20.80 9.47 13.67
CA THR A 35 20.24 8.36 14.41
C THR A 35 20.00 7.20 13.43
N PRO A 36 20.55 5.99 13.67
CA PRO A 36 20.36 4.87 12.76
C PRO A 36 18.88 4.53 12.72
N MET A 37 18.29 4.54 11.53
CA MET A 37 16.96 3.97 11.33
C MET A 37 16.95 2.53 11.84
N PRO A 38 15.91 2.11 12.59
CA PRO A 38 15.84 0.74 13.08
C PRO A 38 15.96 -0.25 11.91
N CYS A 39 16.76 -1.30 12.13
CA CYS A 39 17.23 -2.26 11.12
C CYS A 39 16.11 -2.92 10.27
N SER A 40 14.84 -2.84 10.69
CA SER A 40 13.67 -3.39 9.99
C SER A 40 13.27 -2.60 8.73
N TRP A 41 13.56 -1.30 8.64
CA TRP A 41 13.18 -0.51 7.45
C TRP A 41 13.98 -0.84 6.19
N LYS A 42 15.18 -1.42 6.35
CA LYS A 42 15.95 -1.95 5.21
C LYS A 42 15.25 -3.14 4.55
N VAL A 43 14.41 -3.87 5.29
CA VAL A 43 13.64 -5.03 4.80
C VAL A 43 12.40 -4.59 4.02
N PHE A 44 11.84 -3.41 4.34
CA PHE A 44 10.63 -2.90 3.70
C PHE A 44 10.87 -2.10 2.41
N ARG A 45 12.13 -1.92 2.01
CA ARG A 45 12.48 -1.26 0.74
C ARG A 45 12.41 -2.29 -0.38
N PRO A 46 11.37 -2.29 -1.23
CA PRO A 46 11.33 -3.20 -2.35
C PRO A 46 12.45 -2.77 -3.32
N GLN A 47 13.34 -3.70 -3.66
CA GLN A 47 14.20 -3.49 -4.81
C GLN A 47 13.37 -3.75 -6.07
N PHE A 48 13.21 -2.73 -6.91
CA PHE A 48 12.56 -2.88 -8.21
C PHE A 48 13.38 -3.82 -9.11
N ASN A 49 13.05 -5.11 -9.08
CA ASN A 49 13.37 -6.07 -10.13
C ASN A 49 12.14 -6.31 -10.99
N SER A 50 12.31 -6.47 -12.31
CA SER A 50 11.23 -6.58 -13.30
C SER A 50 10.27 -7.76 -13.09
N THR A 51 10.58 -8.68 -12.17
CA THR A 51 9.91 -9.95 -11.90
C THR A 51 8.94 -9.89 -10.71
N HIS A 52 8.89 -8.79 -9.95
CA HIS A 52 8.02 -8.64 -8.79
C HIS A 52 6.87 -7.64 -9.04
N PRO A 53 5.67 -7.87 -8.50
CA PRO A 53 4.56 -6.93 -8.52
C PRO A 53 4.82 -5.77 -7.56
N THR A 54 4.22 -4.64 -7.89
CA THR A 54 4.32 -3.34 -7.21
C THR A 54 3.57 -3.26 -5.87
N VAL A 55 3.26 -4.41 -5.27
CA VAL A 55 2.29 -4.55 -4.19
C VAL A 55 2.81 -5.47 -3.10
N CYS A 56 2.69 -5.04 -1.85
CA CYS A 56 3.01 -5.84 -0.68
C CYS A 56 1.82 -5.87 0.30
N PRO A 57 1.19 -7.04 0.52
CA PRO A 57 0.28 -7.22 1.63
C PRO A 57 1.03 -7.41 2.95
N VAL A 58 0.51 -6.79 3.99
CA VAL A 58 1.02 -6.83 5.36
C VAL A 58 -0.14 -7.20 6.24
N ALA A 59 -0.04 -8.33 6.90
CA ALA A 59 -1.02 -8.79 7.88
C ALA A 59 -0.37 -8.68 9.25
N ASP A 60 -1.05 -8.08 10.22
CA ASP A 60 -0.49 -7.92 11.56
C ASP A 60 -0.92 -9.02 12.52
N VAL A 61 0.03 -9.44 13.35
CA VAL A 61 -0.16 -10.32 14.51
C VAL A 61 0.59 -9.76 15.75
N SER A 62 1.18 -8.55 15.66
CA SER A 62 2.07 -7.94 16.65
C SER A 62 1.40 -6.81 17.46
N ARG A 63 2.02 -6.40 18.58
CA ARG A 63 1.44 -5.42 19.54
C ARG A 63 1.60 -3.95 19.12
N ILE A 64 2.33 -3.64 18.04
CA ILE A 64 2.48 -2.29 17.49
C ILE A 64 1.66 -2.18 16.20
N PRO A 65 0.68 -1.26 16.11
CA PRO A 65 -0.19 -1.20 14.94
C PRO A 65 0.61 -0.90 13.66
N PRO A 66 0.31 -1.55 12.52
CA PRO A 66 1.03 -1.34 11.25
C PRO A 66 0.92 0.09 10.73
N LEU A 67 -0.13 0.79 11.16
CA LEU A 67 -0.38 2.20 10.93
C LEU A 67 0.68 3.11 11.56
N SER A 68 1.18 2.79 12.76
CA SER A 68 2.27 3.55 13.37
C SER A 68 3.56 3.39 12.57
N CYS A 69 3.77 2.21 11.98
CA CYS A 69 4.88 1.97 11.06
C CYS A 69 4.72 2.81 9.78
N VAL A 70 3.54 2.80 9.14
CA VAL A 70 3.31 3.61 7.93
C VAL A 70 3.44 5.11 8.21
N ASP A 71 2.98 5.58 9.37
CA ASP A 71 3.14 6.98 9.77
C ASP A 71 4.62 7.38 9.91
N GLU A 72 5.44 6.60 10.60
CA GLU A 72 6.89 6.85 10.69
C GLU A 72 7.57 6.77 9.32
N PHE A 73 7.17 5.80 8.49
CA PHE A 73 7.66 5.65 7.12
C PHE A 73 7.36 6.89 6.26
N SER A 74 6.17 7.48 6.44
CA SER A 74 5.74 8.67 5.71
C SER A 74 6.55 9.94 6.02
N ARG A 75 7.39 9.94 7.06
CA ARG A 75 8.30 11.06 7.36
C ARG A 75 9.44 11.20 6.35
N ALA A 76 9.86 10.08 5.75
CA ALA A 76 10.99 10.01 4.83
C ALA A 76 10.59 9.58 3.41
N SER A 77 9.36 9.12 3.20
CA SER A 77 8.84 8.67 1.90
C SER A 77 7.48 9.28 1.63
N PHE A 78 7.19 9.61 0.37
CA PHE A 78 5.91 10.22 0.03
C PHE A 78 4.82 9.14 0.06
N VAL A 79 3.91 9.23 1.03
CA VAL A 79 2.85 8.23 1.26
C VAL A 79 1.48 8.89 1.15
N ILE A 80 0.56 8.27 0.42
CA ILE A 80 -0.88 8.58 0.42
C ILE A 80 -1.60 7.59 1.34
N PRO A 81 -1.96 7.97 2.58
CA PRO A 81 -2.54 7.05 3.55
C PRO A 81 -4.07 7.02 3.47
N MET A 82 -4.67 5.88 3.16
CA MET A 82 -6.12 5.66 3.12
C MET A 82 -6.52 4.66 4.19
N ASN A 83 -7.42 5.03 5.09
CA ASN A 83 -7.96 4.15 6.13
C ASN A 83 -9.41 3.76 5.81
N LEU A 84 -9.61 2.47 5.53
CA LEU A 84 -10.88 1.88 5.15
C LEU A 84 -11.62 1.26 6.34
N ARG A 85 -11.35 1.72 7.56
CA ARG A 85 -12.11 1.34 8.74
C ARG A 85 -13.57 1.75 8.57
N ASN A 86 -14.48 0.92 9.07
CA ASN A 86 -15.88 1.32 9.20
C ASN A 86 -15.98 2.58 10.10
N PRO A 87 -16.61 3.69 9.64
CA PRO A 87 -16.73 4.93 10.41
C PRO A 87 -17.41 4.76 11.78
N THR A 88 -18.27 3.74 11.92
CA THR A 88 -18.94 3.42 13.18
C THR A 88 -18.05 2.63 14.14
N ALA A 89 -16.97 2.02 13.65
CA ALA A 89 -15.99 1.31 14.46
C ALA A 89 -15.00 2.31 15.07
N ARG A 90 -14.74 2.17 16.37
CA ARG A 90 -13.73 2.97 17.06
C ARG A 90 -12.33 2.46 16.72
N GLY A 91 -11.36 3.36 16.64
CA GLY A 91 -9.95 3.01 16.53
C GLY A 91 -9.12 4.16 15.98
N PHE A 92 -7.81 4.08 16.17
CA PHE A 92 -6.85 5.04 15.61
C PHE A 92 -6.02 4.41 14.46
N PRO A 93 -5.72 5.14 13.37
CA PRO A 93 -6.26 6.45 13.04
C PRO A 93 -7.76 6.37 12.71
N PRO A 94 -8.50 7.48 12.72
CA PRO A 94 -9.91 7.50 12.33
C PRO A 94 -10.12 7.03 10.88
N SER A 95 -11.35 6.69 10.53
CA SER A 95 -11.75 6.32 9.17
C SER A 95 -11.58 7.51 8.20
N ASP A 96 -11.20 7.21 6.95
CA ASP A 96 -11.42 8.14 5.84
C ASP A 96 -12.83 7.89 5.28
N ASP A 97 -13.85 8.47 5.92
CA ASP A 97 -15.26 8.13 5.70
C ASP A 97 -15.67 8.16 4.22
N GLU A 98 -15.26 9.18 3.48
CA GLU A 98 -15.55 9.31 2.04
C GLU A 98 -14.97 8.14 1.24
N VAL A 99 -13.74 7.73 1.57
CA VAL A 99 -13.06 6.61 0.90
C VAL A 99 -13.70 5.30 1.32
N TYR A 100 -14.01 5.12 2.61
CA TYR A 100 -14.75 3.95 3.09
C TYR A 100 -16.09 3.80 2.38
N HIS A 101 -16.90 4.85 2.31
CA HIS A 101 -18.20 4.82 1.66
C HIS A 101 -18.09 4.55 0.16
N PHE A 102 -17.05 5.08 -0.50
CA PHE A 102 -16.76 4.76 -1.89
C PHE A 102 -16.44 3.27 -2.10
N PHE A 103 -15.74 2.64 -1.15
CA PHE A 103 -15.41 1.21 -1.16
C PHE A 103 -16.31 0.36 -0.26
N GLU A 104 -17.51 0.82 0.08
CA GLU A 104 -18.33 0.13 1.08
C GLU A 104 -18.69 -1.29 0.59
N PRO A 105 -18.42 -2.36 1.37
CA PRO A 105 -18.62 -3.74 0.90
C PRO A 105 -20.05 -4.07 0.47
N LYS A 106 -21.05 -3.37 1.04
CA LYS A 106 -22.45 -3.51 0.62
C LYS A 106 -22.69 -2.94 -0.77
N LEU A 107 -22.13 -1.76 -1.04
CA LEU A 107 -22.22 -1.11 -2.35
C LEU A 107 -21.51 -1.94 -3.42
N LEU A 108 -20.27 -2.38 -3.14
CA LEU A 108 -19.44 -3.12 -4.09
C LEU A 108 -20.06 -4.47 -4.49
N ARG A 109 -20.72 -5.18 -3.55
CA ARG A 109 -21.41 -6.45 -3.85
C ARG A 109 -22.58 -6.31 -4.81
N GLY A 110 -23.16 -5.12 -4.92
CA GLY A 110 -24.23 -4.85 -5.89
C GLY A 110 -23.73 -4.57 -7.31
N MET A 111 -22.41 -4.44 -7.51
CA MET A 111 -21.83 -4.08 -8.81
C MET A 111 -21.49 -5.31 -9.63
N SER A 112 -21.71 -5.24 -10.95
CA SER A 112 -21.15 -6.23 -11.88
C SER A 112 -19.62 -6.07 -11.97
N PRO A 113 -18.87 -7.11 -12.40
CA PRO A 113 -17.40 -7.01 -12.51
C PRO A 113 -16.91 -5.86 -13.40
N ASP A 114 -17.61 -5.54 -14.49
CA ASP A 114 -17.25 -4.42 -15.36
C ASP A 114 -17.48 -3.06 -14.69
N VAL A 115 -18.60 -2.93 -13.96
CA VAL A 115 -18.92 -1.74 -13.18
C VAL A 115 -17.89 -1.55 -12.07
N LEU A 116 -17.58 -2.61 -11.33
CA LEU A 116 -16.58 -2.60 -10.26
C LEU A 116 -15.20 -2.20 -10.82
N ARG A 117 -14.82 -2.72 -11.99
CA ARG A 117 -13.59 -2.32 -12.68
C ARG A 117 -13.55 -0.82 -12.96
N VAL A 118 -14.62 -0.25 -13.53
CA VAL A 118 -14.69 1.20 -13.81
C VAL A 118 -14.64 2.00 -12.51
N HIS A 119 -15.37 1.56 -11.48
CA HIS A 119 -15.43 2.20 -10.16
C HIS A 119 -14.05 2.33 -9.50
N VAL A 120 -13.31 1.23 -9.40
CA VAL A 120 -11.95 1.20 -8.83
C VAL A 120 -10.97 2.00 -9.69
N THR A 121 -11.10 1.92 -11.01
CA THR A 121 -10.22 2.67 -11.94
C THR A 121 -10.42 4.17 -11.82
N ALA A 122 -11.68 4.62 -11.72
CA ALA A 122 -12.04 6.02 -11.53
C ALA A 122 -11.45 6.58 -10.23
N PHE A 123 -11.47 5.80 -9.15
CA PHE A 123 -10.84 6.20 -7.89
C PHE A 123 -9.34 6.42 -8.03
N ILE A 124 -8.60 5.47 -8.61
CA ILE A 124 -7.13 5.61 -8.76
C ILE A 124 -6.76 6.76 -9.69
N LEU A 125 -7.53 6.97 -10.77
CA LEU A 125 -7.37 8.15 -11.61
C LEU A 125 -7.54 9.45 -10.82
N ALA A 126 -8.66 9.58 -10.12
CA ALA A 126 -8.96 10.76 -9.32
C ALA A 126 -7.90 10.97 -8.22
N LEU A 127 -7.43 9.90 -7.57
CA LEU A 127 -6.40 9.95 -6.54
C LEU A 127 -5.10 10.55 -7.10
N PHE A 128 -4.65 10.09 -8.26
CA PHE A 128 -3.45 10.62 -8.91
C PHE A 128 -3.64 12.06 -9.41
N GLU A 129 -4.81 12.39 -9.95
CA GLU A 129 -5.11 13.77 -10.38
C GLU A 129 -5.10 14.75 -9.20
N GLU A 130 -5.80 14.43 -8.11
CA GLU A 130 -5.86 15.30 -6.92
C GLU A 130 -4.52 15.38 -6.20
N CYS A 131 -3.78 14.26 -6.12
CA CYS A 131 -2.42 14.28 -5.59
C CYS A 131 -1.51 15.19 -6.43
N LYS A 132 -1.59 15.10 -7.76
CA LYS A 132 -0.81 15.95 -8.67
C LYS A 132 -1.17 17.42 -8.47
N LYS A 133 -2.46 17.75 -8.36
CA LYS A 133 -2.92 19.12 -8.10
C LYS A 133 -2.36 19.65 -6.77
N ALA A 134 -2.50 18.88 -5.70
CA ALA A 134 -2.00 19.26 -4.37
C ALA A 134 -0.51 19.57 -4.38
N ILE A 135 0.30 18.73 -5.03
CA ILE A 135 1.75 18.95 -5.16
C ILE A 135 2.03 20.16 -6.05
N ALA A 136 1.36 20.28 -7.20
CA ALA A 136 1.59 21.36 -8.15
C ALA A 136 1.28 22.74 -7.57
N THR A 137 0.24 22.86 -6.75
CA THR A 137 -0.09 24.11 -6.04
C THR A 137 1.07 24.57 -5.18
N VAL A 138 1.65 23.67 -4.36
CA VAL A 138 2.77 24.03 -3.50
C VAL A 138 4.06 24.27 -4.28
N MET A 139 4.27 23.52 -5.35
CA MET A 139 5.42 23.76 -6.23
C MET A 139 5.38 25.16 -6.85
N GLU A 140 4.19 25.68 -7.20
CA GLU A 140 4.06 27.04 -7.69
C GLU A 140 4.32 28.08 -6.57
N ASP A 141 3.83 27.84 -5.35
CA ASP A 141 4.13 28.71 -4.20
C ASP A 141 5.63 28.76 -3.88
N GLU A 142 6.32 27.62 -3.94
CA GLU A 142 7.77 27.55 -3.74
C GLU A 142 8.54 28.24 -4.86
N ARG A 143 8.06 28.14 -6.10
CA ARG A 143 8.62 28.86 -7.26
C ARG A 143 8.53 30.38 -7.07
N LEU A 144 7.40 30.88 -6.55
CA LEU A 144 7.21 32.30 -6.26
C LEU A 144 8.14 32.82 -5.15
N ARG A 145 8.69 31.92 -4.33
CA ARG A 145 9.68 32.22 -3.29
C ARG A 145 11.14 32.10 -3.77
N ASP A 146 11.33 31.94 -5.09
CA ASP A 146 12.64 31.76 -5.73
C ASP A 146 13.39 30.49 -5.27
N ASN A 147 12.65 29.48 -4.80
CA ASN A 147 13.18 28.14 -4.50
C ASN A 147 13.04 27.23 -5.74
N ASP A 148 13.91 26.22 -5.89
CA ASP A 148 13.68 25.13 -6.86
C ASP A 148 12.53 24.24 -6.36
N PRO A 149 11.35 24.25 -7.01
CA PRO A 149 10.19 23.46 -6.56
C PRO A 149 10.44 21.96 -6.58
N ARG A 150 11.32 21.50 -7.48
CA ARG A 150 11.65 20.07 -7.62
C ARG A 150 12.60 19.63 -6.53
N GLU A 151 13.55 20.49 -6.16
CA GLU A 151 14.39 20.25 -4.99
C GLU A 151 13.55 20.21 -3.71
N TRP A 152 12.61 21.14 -3.56
CA TRP A 152 11.65 21.11 -2.46
C TRP A 152 10.87 19.79 -2.41
N LEU A 153 10.31 19.34 -3.54
CA LEU A 153 9.52 18.11 -3.58
C LEU A 153 10.35 16.88 -3.17
N ARG A 154 11.61 16.81 -3.62
CA ARG A 154 12.53 15.71 -3.28
C ARG A 154 12.92 15.69 -1.80
N ASN A 155 13.10 16.86 -1.18
CA ASN A 155 13.68 16.96 0.15
C ASN A 155 12.64 17.17 1.27
N LYS A 156 11.54 17.84 0.97
CA LYS A 156 10.53 18.29 1.94
C LYS A 156 9.12 17.82 1.62
N GLY A 157 8.85 17.41 0.39
CA GLY A 157 7.50 17.04 -0.06
C GLY A 157 6.87 15.91 0.75
N ALA A 158 7.64 14.87 1.13
CA ALA A 158 7.14 13.77 1.95
C ALA A 158 6.69 14.22 3.34
N ALA A 159 7.57 14.91 4.07
CA ALA A 159 7.25 15.44 5.40
C ALA A 159 6.08 16.43 5.35
N TRP A 160 6.08 17.35 4.37
CA TRP A 160 4.98 18.28 4.17
C TRP A 160 3.64 17.58 3.95
N PHE A 161 3.59 16.57 3.08
CA PHE A 161 2.35 15.88 2.76
C PHE A 161 1.85 15.07 3.96
N ARG A 162 2.75 14.40 4.69
CA ARG A 162 2.44 13.73 5.96
C ARG A 162 1.84 14.71 6.97
N ASP A 163 2.49 15.84 7.19
CA ASP A 163 2.05 16.84 8.15
C ASP A 163 0.65 17.35 7.77
N LYS A 164 0.41 17.62 6.48
CA LYS A 164 -0.93 17.99 5.99
C LYS A 164 -1.99 16.89 6.17
N MET A 165 -1.61 15.62 6.01
CA MET A 165 -2.52 14.48 6.19
C MET A 165 -2.81 14.13 7.66
N THR A 166 -2.05 14.68 8.61
CA THR A 166 -2.17 14.42 10.05
C THR A 166 -2.52 15.65 10.88
N GLU A 167 -2.38 16.85 10.31
CA GLU A 167 -2.72 18.12 10.94
C GLU A 167 -4.20 18.14 11.36
N GLY A 168 -4.44 18.34 12.66
CA GLY A 168 -5.80 18.35 13.23
C GLY A 168 -6.46 16.98 13.37
N GLN A 169 -5.74 15.88 13.12
CA GLN A 169 -6.25 14.54 13.37
C GLN A 169 -6.44 14.30 14.87
N THR A 170 -7.56 13.70 15.24
CA THR A 170 -7.86 13.28 16.62
C THR A 170 -8.03 11.76 16.67
N ILE A 171 -8.32 11.21 17.86
CA ILE A 171 -8.71 9.81 17.99
C ILE A 171 -10.05 9.52 17.29
N ALA A 172 -10.92 10.53 17.14
CA ALA A 172 -12.27 10.36 16.65
C ALA A 172 -12.46 10.80 15.19
N SER A 173 -11.62 11.69 14.66
CA SER A 173 -11.83 12.32 13.35
C SER A 173 -10.52 12.66 12.63
N GLN A 174 -10.57 12.59 11.30
CA GLN A 174 -9.49 13.08 10.45
C GLN A 174 -9.41 14.62 10.47
N GLY A 175 -8.23 15.14 10.14
CA GLY A 175 -8.00 16.56 9.97
C GLY A 175 -8.71 17.15 8.75
N GLU A 176 -9.01 18.45 8.78
CA GLU A 176 -9.79 19.13 7.73
C GLU A 176 -9.16 18.97 6.33
N TYR A 177 -7.83 19.10 6.23
CA TYR A 177 -7.14 18.95 4.95
C TYR A 177 -7.35 17.56 4.35
N ARG A 178 -7.16 16.50 5.14
CA ARG A 178 -7.31 15.11 4.70
C ARG A 178 -8.75 14.80 4.30
N VAL A 179 -9.73 15.30 5.07
CA VAL A 179 -11.16 15.20 4.74
C VAL A 179 -11.45 15.86 3.40
N ASN A 180 -11.00 17.10 3.19
CA ASN A 180 -11.26 17.83 1.96
C ASN A 180 -10.52 17.23 0.75
N PHE A 181 -9.31 16.71 0.95
CA PHE A 181 -8.57 15.98 -0.07
C PHE A 181 -9.36 14.77 -0.56
N TYR A 182 -9.82 13.91 0.36
CA TYR A 182 -10.57 12.71 -0.02
C TYR A 182 -11.97 13.00 -0.55
N LYS A 183 -12.63 14.08 -0.08
CA LYS A 183 -13.87 14.57 -0.71
C LYS A 183 -13.65 14.93 -2.17
N SER A 184 -12.57 15.66 -2.49
CA SER A 184 -12.23 16.01 -3.87
C SER A 184 -11.92 14.78 -4.73
N VAL A 185 -11.18 13.81 -4.17
CA VAL A 185 -10.88 12.53 -4.86
C VAL A 185 -12.18 11.78 -5.18
N VAL A 186 -13.06 11.60 -4.19
CA VAL A 186 -14.31 10.85 -4.36
C VAL A 186 -15.26 11.57 -5.31
N ALA A 187 -15.41 12.89 -5.18
CA ALA A 187 -16.23 13.69 -6.09
C ALA A 187 -15.73 13.57 -7.54
N ARG A 188 -14.41 13.64 -7.75
CA ARG A 188 -13.80 13.47 -9.06
C ARG A 188 -13.99 12.04 -9.61
N ALA A 189 -13.82 11.02 -8.77
CA ALA A 189 -14.06 9.63 -9.16
C ALA A 189 -15.51 9.41 -9.60
N GLN A 190 -16.48 9.96 -8.86
CA GLN A 190 -17.90 9.89 -9.23
C GLN A 190 -18.19 10.57 -10.56
N GLN A 191 -17.58 11.73 -10.83
CA GLN A 191 -17.69 12.38 -12.15
C GLN A 191 -17.19 11.49 -13.28
N ILE A 192 -16.06 10.80 -13.09
CA ILE A 192 -15.51 9.86 -14.08
C ILE A 192 -16.46 8.69 -14.33
N VAL A 193 -17.07 8.13 -13.27
CA VAL A 193 -18.06 7.06 -13.39
C VAL A 193 -19.31 7.53 -14.15
N LEU A 194 -19.83 8.71 -13.81
CA LEU A 194 -21.00 9.30 -14.47
C LEU A 194 -20.73 9.57 -15.96
N ALA A 195 -19.54 10.08 -16.30
CA ALA A 195 -19.14 10.32 -17.70
C ALA A 195 -19.08 9.04 -18.55
N LYS A 196 -19.01 7.85 -17.93
CA LYS A 196 -19.09 6.54 -18.61
C LYS A 196 -20.51 5.97 -18.70
N GLY A 197 -21.53 6.80 -18.49
CA GLY A 197 -22.93 6.39 -18.49
C GLY A 197 -23.46 5.99 -17.11
N GLY A 198 -22.70 6.29 -16.04
CA GLY A 198 -23.02 5.88 -14.68
C GLY A 198 -23.09 4.37 -14.50
N TYR A 199 -23.62 3.93 -13.37
CA TYR A 199 -23.79 2.49 -13.09
C TYR A 199 -24.81 1.84 -14.03
N SER A 200 -25.82 2.59 -14.47
CA SER A 200 -26.91 2.10 -15.32
C SER A 200 -26.49 1.90 -16.78
N GLY A 201 -25.64 2.77 -17.34
CA GLY A 201 -25.16 2.68 -18.72
C GLY A 201 -24.12 1.57 -18.95
N LEU A 202 -23.51 1.07 -17.88
CA LEU A 202 -22.54 -0.03 -17.89
C LEU A 202 -23.17 -1.43 -17.75
N MET A 203 -24.47 -1.51 -17.43
CA MET A 203 -25.21 -2.78 -17.28
C MET A 203 -25.73 -3.35 -18.61
N VAL A 204 -25.56 -2.66 -19.74
CA VAL A 204 -26.02 -3.12 -21.06
C VAL A 204 -24.84 -3.24 -22.02
N LYS A 205 -24.19 -4.41 -22.03
CA LYS A 205 -23.42 -4.93 -23.19
C LYS A 205 -23.07 -6.41 -22.97
N GLU A 206 -24.02 -7.30 -23.24
CA GLU A 206 -23.69 -8.68 -23.60
C GLU A 206 -23.01 -8.66 -24.97
N LYS A 207 -21.68 -8.75 -24.99
CA LYS A 207 -20.99 -9.38 -26.13
C LYS A 207 -19.66 -9.99 -25.72
N GLU A 208 -19.61 -11.30 -25.87
CA GLU A 208 -18.44 -12.15 -25.75
C GLU A 208 -17.29 -11.66 -26.64
N SER A 209 -16.26 -11.07 -26.04
CA SER A 209 -14.87 -11.16 -26.51
C SER A 209 -13.96 -10.59 -25.42
N SER A 210 -12.72 -11.06 -25.37
CA SER A 210 -11.68 -10.68 -24.38
C SER A 210 -11.70 -9.21 -23.99
N PRO A 211 -11.46 -8.88 -22.70
CA PRO A 211 -11.59 -7.50 -22.22
C PRO A 211 -10.59 -6.60 -22.94
N GLU A 212 -11.11 -5.74 -23.82
CA GLU A 212 -10.31 -4.64 -24.36
C GLU A 212 -9.80 -3.77 -23.21
N PRO A 213 -8.59 -3.20 -23.32
CA PRO A 213 -8.14 -2.14 -22.41
C PRO A 213 -9.23 -1.08 -22.34
N ILE A 214 -9.67 -0.70 -21.13
CA ILE A 214 -10.65 0.39 -20.97
C ILE A 214 -10.03 1.64 -21.58
N LYS A 215 -10.45 1.96 -22.81
CA LYS A 215 -10.16 3.23 -23.46
C LYS A 215 -11.22 4.21 -22.97
N PHE A 216 -10.78 5.24 -22.28
CA PHE A 216 -11.63 6.33 -21.87
C PHE A 216 -12.10 7.07 -23.14
N ALA A 217 -13.37 6.88 -23.52
CA ALA A 217 -13.92 7.24 -24.83
C ALA A 217 -13.95 8.74 -25.21
N SER A 218 -13.31 9.64 -24.46
CA SER A 218 -13.24 11.07 -24.83
C SER A 218 -11.83 11.45 -25.27
N ALA A 219 -11.76 12.27 -26.33
CA ALA A 219 -10.53 12.88 -26.83
C ALA A 219 -10.00 13.89 -25.78
N GLY A 220 -9.30 13.39 -24.75
CA GLY A 220 -8.76 14.19 -23.65
C GLY A 220 -8.65 13.48 -22.30
N GLU A 221 -9.26 12.31 -22.10
CA GLU A 221 -9.13 11.56 -20.84
C GLU A 221 -7.85 10.70 -20.82
N LEU A 222 -6.90 11.10 -19.96
CA LEU A 222 -5.67 10.38 -19.65
C LEU A 222 -6.00 9.00 -19.04
N SER A 223 -5.34 7.95 -19.51
CA SER A 223 -5.44 6.63 -18.86
C SER A 223 -4.78 6.65 -17.47
N VAL A 224 -5.02 5.64 -16.62
CA VAL A 224 -4.32 5.54 -15.33
C VAL A 224 -2.80 5.61 -15.51
N VAL A 225 -2.29 5.01 -16.58
CA VAL A 225 -0.87 5.00 -16.94
C VAL A 225 -0.39 6.42 -17.26
N ASP A 226 -1.16 7.18 -18.02
CA ASP A 226 -0.80 8.55 -18.38
C ASP A 226 -0.87 9.48 -17.17
N THR A 227 -1.93 9.37 -16.35
CA THR A 227 -2.06 10.16 -15.12
C THR A 227 -0.92 9.85 -14.15
N ALA A 228 -0.59 8.57 -13.95
CA ALA A 228 0.56 8.14 -13.16
C ALA A 228 1.87 8.73 -13.69
N ASN A 229 2.09 8.68 -15.01
CA ASN A 229 3.27 9.27 -15.64
C ASN A 229 3.35 10.78 -15.35
N THR A 230 2.26 11.53 -15.54
CA THR A 230 2.27 12.98 -15.32
C THR A 230 2.44 13.37 -13.85
N LEU A 231 2.01 12.53 -12.91
CA LEU A 231 2.26 12.71 -11.48
C LEU A 231 3.75 12.47 -11.17
N ILE A 232 4.33 11.38 -11.67
CA ILE A 232 5.74 11.04 -11.45
C ILE A 232 6.69 12.07 -12.08
N GLN A 233 6.32 12.64 -13.23
CA GLN A 233 7.11 13.68 -13.89
C GLN A 233 7.33 14.93 -13.03
N LEU A 234 6.53 15.16 -11.98
CA LEU A 234 6.77 16.27 -11.03
C LEU A 234 8.13 16.15 -10.33
N TRP A 235 8.65 14.94 -10.13
CA TRP A 235 9.95 14.71 -9.49
C TRP A 235 11.16 14.93 -10.43
N ASP A 236 10.95 15.05 -11.75
CA ASP A 236 11.97 15.27 -12.79
C ASP A 236 13.24 14.44 -12.60
N VAL A 237 13.07 13.13 -12.48
CA VAL A 237 14.18 12.20 -12.29
C VAL A 237 14.92 12.03 -13.63
N LYS A 238 15.80 12.98 -13.96
CA LYS A 238 16.60 13.02 -15.20
C LYS A 238 17.74 12.01 -15.25
N ASP A 239 18.11 11.45 -14.12
CA ASP A 239 19.24 10.54 -14.01
C ASP A 239 18.93 9.38 -13.07
N LYS A 240 19.66 8.27 -13.23
CA LYS A 240 19.48 6.95 -12.58
C LYS A 240 19.69 6.98 -11.05
N SER A 241 19.01 7.86 -10.32
CA SER A 241 19.14 7.93 -8.86
C SER A 241 17.91 8.49 -8.09
N PRO A 242 16.72 7.86 -8.12
CA PRO A 242 16.29 7.27 -6.86
C PRO A 242 17.32 6.17 -6.57
N ARG A 243 17.86 6.01 -5.35
CA ARG A 243 18.78 4.90 -5.02
C ARG A 243 18.31 3.66 -5.78
N LYS A 244 19.09 3.24 -6.79
CA LYS A 244 18.62 2.53 -7.98
C LYS A 244 17.51 1.52 -7.66
N GLY A 245 16.24 1.89 -7.90
CA GLY A 245 15.08 1.03 -7.66
C GLY A 245 14.16 1.35 -6.46
N GLU A 246 14.29 2.50 -5.79
CA GLU A 246 13.34 2.90 -4.73
C GLU A 246 12.06 3.58 -5.29
N PRO A 247 10.86 3.23 -4.79
CA PRO A 247 9.62 3.94 -5.13
C PRO A 247 9.63 5.40 -4.67
N LEU A 248 9.11 6.30 -5.51
CA LEU A 248 8.93 7.72 -5.23
C LEU A 248 7.63 8.00 -4.48
N LEU A 249 6.59 7.20 -4.72
CA LEU A 249 5.27 7.38 -4.13
C LEU A 249 4.70 6.04 -3.66
N TYR A 250 4.17 6.04 -2.46
CA TYR A 250 3.53 4.90 -1.82
C TYR A 250 2.04 5.18 -1.61
N MET A 251 1.20 4.19 -1.87
CA MET A 251 -0.20 4.18 -1.48
C MET A 251 -0.34 3.21 -0.31
N ALA A 252 -0.81 3.67 0.84
CA ALA A 252 -1.03 2.80 1.99
C ALA A 252 -2.54 2.64 2.21
N PHE A 253 -3.05 1.42 2.02
CA PHE A 253 -4.43 1.05 2.29
C PHE A 253 -4.46 0.35 3.64
N ASP A 254 -5.00 1.02 4.64
CA ASP A 254 -5.26 0.48 5.97
C ASP A 254 -6.68 -0.07 6.08
N GLU A 255 -6.85 -1.08 6.93
CA GLU A 255 -8.04 -1.95 6.97
C GLU A 255 -8.40 -2.49 5.57
N ALA A 256 -7.37 -2.91 4.82
CA ALA A 256 -7.49 -3.35 3.43
C ALA A 256 -8.43 -4.56 3.22
N HIS A 257 -8.79 -5.29 4.29
CA HIS A 257 -9.79 -6.34 4.22
C HIS A 257 -11.17 -5.83 3.76
N THR A 258 -11.46 -4.53 3.93
CA THR A 258 -12.67 -3.89 3.38
C THR A 258 -12.73 -3.97 1.85
N LEU A 259 -11.60 -4.10 1.16
CA LEU A 259 -11.53 -4.24 -0.30
C LEU A 259 -11.79 -5.67 -0.79
N MET A 260 -11.89 -6.63 0.14
CA MET A 260 -12.08 -8.04 -0.16
C MET A 260 -13.57 -8.35 -0.28
N GLY A 261 -13.93 -9.12 -1.31
CA GLY A 261 -15.27 -9.66 -1.48
C GLY A 261 -15.37 -11.04 -0.82
N PRO A 262 -16.59 -11.53 -0.54
CA PRO A 262 -16.78 -12.91 -0.08
C PRO A 262 -16.38 -13.94 -1.14
N ASP A 263 -16.38 -13.56 -2.43
CA ASP A 263 -15.99 -14.40 -3.56
C ASP A 263 -14.68 -13.88 -4.18
N ASP A 264 -13.64 -14.71 -4.20
CA ASP A 264 -12.27 -14.37 -4.63
C ASP A 264 -12.13 -13.98 -6.12
N VAL A 265 -13.19 -14.17 -6.93
CA VAL A 265 -13.11 -14.03 -8.39
C VAL A 265 -13.09 -12.56 -8.84
N ALA A 266 -13.81 -11.66 -8.16
CA ALA A 266 -13.90 -10.24 -8.53
C ALA A 266 -14.15 -9.34 -7.32
N SER A 267 -13.08 -8.89 -6.66
CA SER A 267 -13.12 -7.91 -5.56
C SER A 267 -12.49 -6.59 -5.96
N ALA A 268 -12.75 -5.52 -5.20
CA ALA A 268 -12.07 -4.25 -5.43
C ALA A 268 -10.55 -4.42 -5.35
N PHE A 269 -10.07 -5.28 -4.46
CA PHE A 269 -8.66 -5.64 -4.34
C PHE A 269 -8.09 -6.29 -5.61
N THR A 270 -8.79 -7.26 -6.23
CA THR A 270 -8.28 -7.88 -7.47
C THR A 270 -8.21 -6.89 -8.64
N HIS A 271 -9.18 -5.98 -8.74
CA HIS A 271 -9.14 -4.90 -9.73
C HIS A 271 -8.02 -3.89 -9.45
N LEU A 272 -7.82 -3.51 -8.19
CA LEU A 272 -6.75 -2.63 -7.77
C LEU A 272 -5.37 -3.24 -8.10
N ARG A 273 -5.16 -4.54 -7.84
CA ARG A 273 -3.94 -5.25 -8.26
C ARG A 273 -3.74 -5.22 -9.79
N LYS A 274 -4.80 -5.36 -10.59
CA LYS A 274 -4.72 -5.24 -12.06
C LYS A 274 -4.30 -3.83 -12.49
N ILE A 275 -4.83 -2.79 -11.86
CA ILE A 275 -4.44 -1.39 -12.10
C ILE A 275 -2.98 -1.16 -11.70
N LEU A 276 -2.56 -1.61 -10.52
CA LEU A 276 -1.18 -1.44 -10.04
C LEU A 276 -0.16 -2.17 -10.93
N ARG A 277 -0.54 -3.29 -11.55
CA ARG A 277 0.27 -3.97 -12.57
C ARG A 277 0.42 -3.14 -13.85
N SER A 278 -0.58 -2.35 -14.25
CA SER A 278 -0.47 -1.50 -15.46
C SER A 278 0.46 -0.31 -15.27
N VAL A 279 0.67 0.13 -14.02
CA VAL A 279 1.59 1.21 -13.64
C VAL A 279 2.93 0.74 -13.11
N ARG A 280 3.26 -0.56 -13.25
CA ARG A 280 4.49 -1.15 -12.70
C ARG A 280 5.80 -0.58 -13.25
N GLN A 281 5.77 0.11 -14.39
CA GLN A 281 6.97 0.76 -14.94
C GLN A 281 7.33 2.06 -14.22
N PHE A 282 6.43 2.57 -13.39
CA PHE A 282 6.63 3.79 -12.61
C PHE A 282 7.12 3.43 -11.20
N PRO A 283 7.88 4.33 -10.54
CA PRO A 283 8.33 4.14 -9.16
C PRO A 283 7.20 4.39 -8.16
N LEU A 284 6.09 3.69 -8.34
CA LEU A 284 4.94 3.65 -7.44
C LEU A 284 5.02 2.38 -6.60
N PHE A 285 4.41 2.36 -5.43
CA PHE A 285 4.26 1.14 -4.64
C PHE A 285 2.97 1.17 -3.83
N ALA A 286 2.35 0.02 -3.59
CA ALA A 286 1.17 -0.07 -2.74
C ALA A 286 1.40 -1.03 -1.56
N ILE A 287 1.02 -0.55 -0.38
CA ILE A 287 1.07 -1.26 0.89
C ILE A 287 -0.38 -1.52 1.31
N PHE A 288 -0.72 -2.78 1.58
CA PHE A 288 -2.04 -3.16 2.07
C PHE A 288 -1.89 -3.67 3.50
N LEU A 289 -2.40 -2.94 4.47
CA LEU A 289 -2.40 -3.31 5.88
C LEU A 289 -3.76 -3.90 6.22
N SER A 290 -3.77 -5.09 6.82
CA SER A 290 -4.97 -5.68 7.37
C SER A 290 -4.77 -6.08 8.83
N THR A 291 -5.76 -5.76 9.65
CA THR A 291 -5.89 -6.24 11.04
C THR A 291 -6.54 -7.63 11.10
N THR A 292 -7.02 -8.16 9.97
CA THR A 292 -7.60 -9.51 9.92
C THR A 292 -6.50 -10.56 9.76
N ALA A 293 -6.59 -11.64 10.55
CA ALA A 293 -5.68 -12.78 10.45
C ALA A 293 -5.88 -13.65 9.17
N GLN A 294 -6.72 -13.19 8.22
CA GLN A 294 -7.09 -13.95 7.02
C GLN A 294 -6.09 -13.69 5.87
N ILE A 295 -4.86 -14.15 6.08
CA ILE A 295 -3.74 -14.00 5.15
C ILE A 295 -3.99 -14.63 3.75
N PRO A 296 -4.64 -15.82 3.61
CA PRO A 296 -4.82 -16.45 2.29
C PRO A 296 -5.58 -15.60 1.27
N GLN A 297 -6.45 -14.70 1.74
CA GLN A 297 -7.25 -13.83 0.86
C GLN A 297 -6.38 -12.80 0.13
N PHE A 298 -5.31 -12.30 0.78
CA PHE A 298 -4.43 -11.30 0.16
C PHE A 298 -3.42 -11.91 -0.81
N VAL A 299 -3.07 -13.18 -0.59
CA VAL A 299 -2.08 -13.92 -1.37
C VAL A 299 -2.66 -15.30 -1.69
N PRO A 300 -3.56 -15.40 -2.69
CA PRO A 300 -4.03 -16.69 -3.16
C PRO A 300 -2.84 -17.49 -3.69
N PRO A 301 -2.91 -18.85 -3.66
CA PRO A 301 -1.93 -19.70 -4.34
C PRO A 301 -1.70 -19.22 -5.78
N LYS A 302 -0.48 -19.38 -6.30
CA LYS A 302 -0.13 -18.88 -7.65
C LYS A 302 -1.05 -19.47 -8.72
N GLU A 303 -1.54 -20.68 -8.50
CA GLU A 303 -2.47 -21.43 -9.34
C GLU A 303 -3.84 -20.74 -9.41
N ASP A 304 -4.24 -20.08 -8.34
CA ASP A 304 -5.55 -19.44 -8.18
C ASP A 304 -5.50 -17.92 -8.45
N ASP A 305 -4.32 -17.33 -8.76
CA ASP A 305 -4.23 -15.91 -9.11
C ASP A 305 -4.88 -15.67 -10.48
N SER A 306 -5.81 -14.70 -10.53
CA SER A 306 -6.48 -14.28 -11.77
C SER A 306 -5.54 -13.81 -12.91
N SER A 307 -4.24 -13.65 -12.64
CA SER A 307 -3.24 -13.34 -13.65
C SER A 307 -2.52 -14.59 -14.15
N ALA A 308 -2.73 -14.91 -15.43
CA ALA A 308 -2.00 -15.96 -16.14
C ALA A 308 -0.46 -15.81 -16.04
N ARG A 309 0.04 -14.59 -15.86
CA ARG A 309 1.47 -14.28 -15.70
C ARG A 309 2.02 -14.62 -14.32
N VAL A 310 1.17 -14.57 -13.29
CA VAL A 310 1.51 -15.07 -11.95
C VAL A 310 1.45 -16.60 -11.95
N GLN A 311 0.40 -17.18 -12.55
CA GLN A 311 0.27 -18.62 -12.73
C GLN A 311 1.46 -19.23 -13.49
N SER A 312 1.92 -18.55 -14.55
CA SER A 312 3.08 -18.99 -15.35
C SER A 312 4.44 -18.72 -14.69
N GLY A 313 4.48 -18.00 -13.56
CA GLY A 313 5.72 -17.64 -12.87
C GLY A 313 6.50 -16.49 -13.51
N GLU A 314 5.97 -15.82 -14.54
CA GLU A 314 6.56 -14.59 -15.10
C GLU A 314 6.54 -13.44 -14.08
N LEU A 315 5.58 -13.45 -13.17
CA LEU A 315 5.48 -12.56 -12.02
C LEU A 315 5.42 -13.36 -10.72
N SER A 316 6.24 -12.97 -9.75
CA SER A 316 6.29 -13.64 -8.44
C SER A 316 5.60 -12.80 -7.37
N VAL A 317 4.61 -13.34 -6.66
CA VAL A 317 3.91 -12.58 -5.61
C VAL A 317 4.85 -12.34 -4.41
N ILE A 318 4.88 -11.11 -3.91
CA ILE A 318 5.61 -10.80 -2.67
C ILE A 318 4.84 -11.49 -1.53
N PRO A 319 5.48 -12.37 -0.75
CA PRO A 319 4.80 -13.05 0.35
C PRO A 319 4.31 -12.03 1.37
N PRO A 320 3.16 -12.28 2.02
CA PRO A 320 2.61 -11.35 2.99
C PRO A 320 3.53 -11.27 4.20
N PHE A 321 3.82 -10.05 4.66
CA PHE A 321 4.54 -9.88 5.92
C PHE A 321 3.55 -10.07 7.06
N CYS A 322 3.67 -11.20 7.76
CA CYS A 322 2.76 -11.57 8.85
C CYS A 322 3.28 -11.12 10.23
N THR A 323 4.57 -10.79 10.33
CA THR A 323 5.20 -10.30 11.55
C THR A 323 6.30 -9.33 11.16
N LEU A 324 6.22 -8.08 11.63
CA LEU A 324 7.25 -7.08 11.37
C LEU A 324 8.53 -7.32 12.22
N GLY A 325 8.53 -8.34 13.09
CA GLY A 325 9.68 -8.75 13.90
C GLY A 325 9.95 -7.87 15.13
N TRP A 326 9.12 -6.88 15.42
CA TRP A 326 9.34 -5.94 16.53
C TRP A 326 9.27 -6.62 17.90
N ASP A 327 8.47 -7.69 18.03
CA ASP A 327 8.39 -8.49 19.25
C ASP A 327 9.74 -9.13 19.62
N GLN A 328 10.62 -9.38 18.65
CA GLN A 328 11.97 -9.91 18.87
C GLN A 328 12.95 -8.84 19.38
N CYS A 329 12.61 -7.57 19.19
CA CYS A 329 13.38 -6.42 19.66
C CYS A 329 12.85 -5.85 20.98
N ALA A 330 11.73 -6.38 21.50
CA ALA A 330 11.26 -6.03 22.83
C ALA A 330 12.25 -6.56 23.87
N ALA A 331 12.72 -5.67 24.75
CA ALA A 331 13.52 -6.11 25.90
C ALA A 331 12.68 -7.11 26.71
N PRO A 332 13.29 -8.21 27.21
CA PRO A 332 12.58 -9.14 28.08
C PRO A 332 11.98 -8.37 29.26
N PHE A 333 10.72 -8.68 29.56
CA PHE A 333 9.99 -8.01 30.64
C PHE A 333 10.79 -8.19 31.94
N PRO A 334 11.06 -7.12 32.71
CA PRO A 334 12.04 -7.15 33.80
C PRO A 334 11.67 -8.10 34.94
N ASP A 335 10.38 -8.45 35.09
CA ASP A 335 9.91 -9.39 36.10
C ASP A 335 9.04 -10.51 35.49
N PRO A 336 9.30 -11.80 35.79
CA PRO A 336 8.36 -12.85 35.44
C PRO A 336 7.04 -12.60 36.19
N MET A 337 5.95 -12.39 35.45
CA MET A 337 4.61 -12.36 36.03
C MET A 337 4.34 -13.68 36.73
N THR A 338 4.48 -13.70 38.06
CA THR A 338 3.94 -14.78 38.88
C THR A 338 2.44 -14.56 38.98
N LEU A 339 1.66 -15.47 38.41
CA LEU A 339 0.23 -15.57 38.71
C LEU A 339 0.11 -15.87 40.21
N SER A 340 -0.24 -14.86 41.00
CA SER A 340 -0.67 -15.07 42.38
C SER A 340 -1.94 -15.92 42.35
N GLN A 341 -1.85 -17.12 42.92
CA GLN A 341 -2.98 -18.05 43.08
C GLN A 341 -4.03 -17.49 44.03
#